data_AF-A0A7W4LW64-F1
#
_entry.id   AF-A0A7W4LW64-F1
#
_cell.length_a   1.000
_cell.length_b   1.000
_cell.length_c   1.000
_cell.angle_alpha   90.00
_cell.angle_beta   90.00
_cell.angle_gamma   90.00
#
_symmetry.space_group_name_H-M   'P 1'
#
loop_
_entity.id
_entity.type
_entity.pdbx_description
1 polymer ?
#
loop_
_entity_poly.entity_id
_entity_poly.type
_entity_poly.pdbx_seq_one_letter_code
_entity_poly.pdbx_strand_id
1 'polypeptide(L)' 'MMKMAPLLREAINRKKQHLRTKLIRSGFYQDHVQELSGYTLSELEKEYEAVKRLKKAGLH' A
#
# COMPACT_ATOMS: atom_id res chain seq x y z
N MET A 1 30.19 12.63 0.55
CA MET A 1 29.08 12.23 1.45
C MET A 1 28.04 11.48 0.63
N MET A 2 27.95 10.16 0.79
CA MET A 2 26.90 9.36 0.13
C MET A 2 25.53 9.79 0.67
N LYS A 3 24.67 10.27 -0.22
CA LYS A 3 23.39 10.90 0.10
C LYS A 3 22.44 9.81 0.64
N MET A 4 22.11 9.82 1.93
CA MET A 4 21.10 8.90 2.53
C MET A 4 19.69 9.14 1.97
N ALA A 5 19.41 10.35 1.47
CA ALA A 5 18.10 10.73 0.94
C ALA A 5 17.61 9.81 -0.22
N PRO A 6 18.44 9.45 -1.22
CA PRO A 6 18.10 8.45 -2.23
C PRO A 6 17.64 7.10 -1.65
N LEU A 7 18.35 6.57 -0.65
CA LEU A 7 18.05 5.25 -0.05
C LEU A 7 16.71 5.27 0.70
N LEU A 8 16.45 6.33 1.46
CA LEU A 8 15.18 6.48 2.16
C LEU A 8 14.01 6.62 1.17
N ARG A 9 14.19 7.42 0.11
CA ARG A 9 13.18 7.59 -0.94
C ARG A 9 12.88 6.27 -1.64
N GLU A 10 13.92 5.51 -1.94
CA GLU A 10 13.78 4.20 -2.58
C GLU A 10 13.06 3.20 -1.66
N ALA A 11 13.42 3.14 -0.37
CA ALA A 11 12.74 2.29 0.60
C ALA A 11 11.25 2.64 0.73
N ILE A 12 10.92 3.94 0.78
CA ILE A 12 9.52 4.41 0.81
C ILE A 12 8.78 3.97 -0.47
N ASN A 13 9.38 4.18 -1.64
CA ASN A 13 8.76 3.81 -2.91
C ASN A 13 8.54 2.29 -3.03
N ARG A 14 9.53 1.48 -2.63
CA ARG A 14 9.40 0.02 -2.57
C ARG A 14 8.25 -0.40 -1.65
N LYS A 15 8.13 0.22 -0.46
CA LYS A 15 7.04 -0.07 0.49
C LYS A 15 5.67 0.30 -0.08
N LYS A 16 5.54 1.46 -0.73
CA LYS A 16 4.30 1.88 -1.40
C LYS A 16 3.88 0.87 -2.47
N GLN A 17 4.81 0.45 -3.34
CA GLN A 17 4.53 -0.53 -4.38
C GLN A 17 4.09 -1.89 -3.83
N HIS A 18 4.72 -2.34 -2.74
CA HIS A 18 4.34 -3.57 -2.06
C HIS A 18 2.91 -3.51 -1.50
N LEU A 19 2.56 -2.42 -0.82
CA LEU A 19 1.22 -2.24 -0.25
C LEU A 19 0.15 -2.16 -1.34
N ARG A 20 0.38 -1.39 -2.41
CA ARG A 20 -0.51 -1.34 -3.57
C ARG A 20 -0.76 -2.72 -4.16
N THR A 21 0.31 -3.48 -4.37
CA THR A 21 0.19 -4.84 -4.92
C THR A 21 -0.66 -5.74 -4.02
N LYS A 22 -0.51 -5.64 -2.69
CA LYS A 22 -1.33 -6.41 -1.74
C LYS A 22 -2.80 -5.97 -1.72
N LEU A 23 -3.06 -4.67 -1.83
CA LEU A 23 -4.41 -4.11 -1.89
C LEU A 23 -5.13 -4.46 -3.20
N ILE A 24 -4.42 -4.47 -4.32
CA ILE A 24 -4.99 -4.92 -5.60
C ILE A 24 -5.30 -6.42 -5.54
N ARG A 25 -4.35 -7.23 -5.05
CA ARG A 25 -4.51 -8.68 -4.89
C ARG A 25 -5.55 -9.08 -3.83
N SER A 26 -5.99 -8.16 -2.98
CA SER A 26 -7.05 -8.47 -2.02
C SER A 26 -8.43 -8.54 -2.67
N GLY A 27 -8.58 -8.02 -3.91
CA GLY A 27 -9.85 -7.95 -4.64
C GLY A 27 -10.67 -6.69 -4.33
N PHE A 28 -10.37 -5.98 -3.24
CA PHE A 28 -11.15 -4.82 -2.79
C PHE A 28 -10.97 -3.57 -3.67
N TYR A 29 -9.87 -3.47 -4.43
CA TYR A 29 -9.52 -2.28 -5.22
C TYR A 29 -9.32 -2.59 -6.70
N GLN A 30 -9.94 -3.65 -7.23
CA GLN A 30 -9.78 -4.04 -8.64
C GLN A 30 -10.23 -2.94 -9.62
N ASP A 31 -11.28 -2.19 -9.25
CA ASP A 31 -11.79 -1.06 -10.05
C ASP A 31 -11.18 0.30 -9.63
N HIS A 32 -10.55 0.36 -8.46
CA HIS A 32 -10.00 1.58 -7.85
C HIS A 32 -8.47 1.62 -7.84
N VAL A 33 -7.81 0.86 -8.72
CA VAL A 33 -6.34 0.79 -8.80
C VAL A 33 -5.71 2.16 -9.03
N GLN A 34 -6.38 3.02 -9.81
CA GLN A 34 -5.92 4.38 -10.10
C GLN A 34 -5.95 5.28 -8.85
N GLU A 35 -6.88 5.08 -7.92
CA GLU A 35 -6.96 5.86 -6.68
C GLU A 35 -5.76 5.58 -5.77
N LEU A 36 -5.33 4.31 -5.69
CA LEU A 36 -4.16 3.90 -4.91
C LEU A 36 -2.87 4.59 -5.38
N SER A 37 -2.82 5.07 -6.62
CA SER A 37 -1.67 5.76 -7.19
C SER A 37 -1.40 7.13 -6.55
N GLY A 38 -2.46 7.80 -6.07
CA GLY A 38 -2.37 9.10 -5.39
C GLY A 38 -1.98 9.00 -3.92
N TYR A 39 -2.07 7.80 -3.32
CA TYR A 39 -1.96 7.67 -1.87
C TYR A 39 -0.52 7.88 -1.36
N THR A 40 -0.44 8.54 -0.20
CA THR A 40 0.74 8.59 0.66
C THR A 40 1.02 7.20 1.25
N LEU A 41 2.20 7.04 1.86
CA LEU A 41 2.58 5.76 2.44
C LEU A 41 1.64 5.38 3.60
N SER A 42 1.33 6.34 4.46
CA SER A 42 0.47 6.11 5.63
C SER A 42 -0.97 5.80 5.26
N GLU A 43 -1.50 6.36 4.17
CA GLU A 43 -2.83 5.99 3.66
C GLU A 43 -2.85 4.55 3.17
N LEU A 44 -1.84 4.13 2.38
CA LEU A 44 -1.73 2.73 1.95
C LEU A 44 -1.60 1.75 3.12
N GLU A 45 -0.94 2.14 4.21
CA GLU A 45 -0.85 1.33 5.43
C GLU A 45 -2.20 1.19 6.13
N LYS A 46 -2.97 2.28 6.23
CA LYS A 46 -4.32 2.26 6.83
C LYS A 46 -5.26 1.35 6.05
N GLU A 47 -5.32 1.51 4.72
CA GLU A 47 -6.14 0.64 3.87
C GLU A 47 -5.72 -0.83 4.00
N TYR A 48 -4.41 -1.09 4.02
CA TYR A 48 -3.91 -2.45 4.14
C TYR A 48 -4.31 -3.10 5.47
N GLU A 49 -4.21 -2.36 6.58
CA GLU A 49 -4.67 -2.86 7.87
C GLU A 49 -6.19 -3.01 7.94
N ALA A 50 -6.97 -2.14 7.28
CA ALA A 50 -8.42 -2.29 7.16
C ALA A 50 -8.79 -3.59 6.43
N VAL A 51 -8.20 -3.82 5.25
CA VAL A 51 -8.37 -5.06 4.47
C VAL A 51 -7.98 -6.30 5.28
N LYS A 52 -6.87 -6.23 6.02
CA LYS A 52 -6.41 -7.33 6.87
C LYS A 52 -7.40 -7.64 7.99
N ARG A 53 -8.01 -6.62 8.60
CA ARG A 53 -9.06 -6.79 9.62
C ARG A 53 -10.31 -7.41 9.03
N LEU A 54 -10.75 -6.95 7.86
CA LEU A 54 -11.91 -7.51 7.16
C LEU A 54 -11.72 -9.00 6.81
N LYS A 55 -10.56 -9.35 6.25
CA LYS A 55 -10.19 -10.75 5.98
C LYS A 55 -10.17 -11.60 7.25
N LYS A 56 -9.67 -11.06 8.36
CA LYS A 56 -9.66 -11.76 9.66
C LYS A 56 -11.08 -11.95 10.21
N ALA A 57 -11.99 -11.03 9.92
CA ALA A 57 -13.38 -11.10 10.35
C ALA A 57 -14.25 -12.04 9.47
N GLY A 58 -13.70 -12.61 8.39
CA GLY A 58 -14.44 -13.51 7.49
C GLY A 58 -15.49 -12.80 6.62
N LEU A 59 -15.46 -11.47 6.56
CA LEU A 59 -16.33 -10.68 5.70
C LEU A 59 -15.67 -10.64 4.30
N HIS A 60 -16.24 -11.42 3.38
CA HIS A 60 -15.80 -11.55 2.00
C HIS A 60 -16.92 -11.17 1.04
#